data_AF-A0A8J6G3T4-F1
#
_entry.id   AF-A0A8J6G3T4-F1
#
_cell.length_a   1.000
_cell.length_b   1.000
_cell.length_c   1.000
_cell.angle_alpha   90.00
_cell.angle_beta   90.00
_cell.angle_gamma   90.00
#
_symmetry.space_group_name_H-M   'P 1'
#
loop_
_entity.id
_entity.type
_entity.pdbx_description
1 polymer ?
#
loop_
_entity_poly.entity_id
_entity_poly.type
_entity_poly.pdbx_seq_one_letter_code
_entity_poly.pdbx_strand_id
1 'polypeptide(L)'
;MKKKEKRNGKGEERGRKEKKMAENQEGHVPSFWGLVNSAWNLCSVGKRQSPVNIETSHMIFDPFLTPLRINTGGRKVRHNATMLLP
;
A
#
# COMPACT_ATOMS: atom_id res chain seq x y z
N MET A 1 -45.66 44.21 -9.87
CA MET A 1 -44.20 44.20 -10.06
C MET A 1 -43.54 43.69 -8.79
N LYS A 2 -42.77 42.59 -8.87
CA LYS A 2 -42.06 42.00 -7.72
C LYS A 2 -40.75 42.75 -7.51
N LYS A 3 -40.45 43.18 -6.28
CA LYS A 3 -39.06 43.40 -5.85
C LYS A 3 -38.85 42.65 -4.54
N LYS A 4 -38.16 41.51 -4.65
CA LYS A 4 -37.67 40.72 -3.52
C LYS A 4 -36.45 41.46 -2.97
N GLU A 5 -36.48 41.83 -1.71
CA GLU A 5 -35.28 42.21 -0.96
C GLU A 5 -35.08 41.19 0.15
N LYS A 6 -34.12 40.28 -0.09
CA LYS A 6 -33.76 39.24 0.87
C LYS A 6 -32.94 39.88 2.00
N ARG A 7 -33.54 39.97 3.18
CA ARG A 7 -32.81 39.90 4.45
C ARG A 7 -32.43 38.45 4.70
N ASN A 8 -31.18 38.16 5.04
CA ASN A 8 -30.89 37.28 6.18
C ASN A 8 -29.42 37.28 6.57
N GLY A 9 -29.16 37.52 7.86
CA GLY A 9 -27.89 37.21 8.51
C GLY A 9 -27.89 35.82 9.16
N LYS A 10 -26.80 35.57 9.91
CA LYS A 10 -26.44 34.46 10.80
C LYS A 10 -25.59 33.31 10.21
N GLY A 11 -24.29 33.34 10.56
CA GLY A 11 -23.60 32.33 11.38
C GLY A 11 -23.22 30.96 10.77
N GLU A 12 -22.06 30.44 11.22
CA GLU A 12 -21.58 29.04 11.15
C GLU A 12 -21.19 28.48 9.76
N GLU A 13 -20.15 27.66 9.57
CA GLU A 13 -19.17 27.00 10.43
C GLU A 13 -17.99 26.55 9.53
N ARG A 14 -16.83 26.25 10.12
CA ARG A 14 -15.60 25.80 9.44
C ARG A 14 -15.82 24.50 8.65
N GLY A 15 -16.00 24.61 7.34
CA GLY A 15 -15.81 23.49 6.43
C GLY A 15 -14.33 23.28 6.11
N ARG A 16 -13.61 22.55 6.98
CA ARG A 16 -12.32 21.92 6.66
C ARG A 16 -12.55 21.00 5.47
N LYS A 17 -12.46 21.53 4.24
CA LYS A 17 -12.25 20.69 3.07
C LYS A 17 -10.90 20.02 3.33
N GLU A 18 -10.95 18.79 3.80
CA GLU A 18 -9.82 17.87 3.77
C GLU A 18 -9.38 17.81 2.31
N LYS A 19 -8.43 18.67 1.95
CA LYS A 19 -7.46 18.36 0.92
C LYS A 19 -6.79 17.09 1.43
N LYS A 20 -7.33 15.92 1.05
CA LYS A 20 -6.63 14.67 1.20
C LYS A 20 -5.30 14.90 0.49
N MET A 21 -4.27 14.88 1.31
CA MET A 21 -2.93 15.27 0.95
C MET A 21 -2.56 14.41 -0.26
N ALA A 22 -2.20 15.06 -1.37
CA ALA A 22 -1.34 14.42 -2.34
C ALA A 22 -0.01 14.22 -1.62
N GLU A 23 0.06 13.11 -0.89
CA GLU A 23 1.30 12.56 -0.37
C GLU A 23 2.20 12.28 -1.57
N ASN A 24 3.44 12.77 -1.48
CA ASN A 24 4.51 12.73 -2.47
C ASN A 24 4.33 11.65 -3.56
N GLN A 25 4.16 12.10 -4.81
CA GLN A 25 4.04 11.24 -6.00
C GLN A 25 5.36 10.59 -6.43
N GLU A 26 6.08 9.94 -5.50
CA GLU A 26 7.04 8.88 -5.82
C GLU A 26 6.34 7.48 -5.84
N GLY A 27 5.11 7.39 -5.33
CA GLY A 27 4.38 6.14 -5.06
C GLY A 27 3.80 5.38 -6.27
N HIS A 28 4.30 5.59 -7.48
CA HIS A 28 3.65 5.02 -8.68
C HIS A 28 4.57 4.21 -9.60
N VAL A 29 5.89 4.14 -9.37
CA VAL A 29 6.80 3.41 -10.28
C VAL A 29 6.45 1.92 -10.40
N PRO A 30 6.22 1.15 -9.32
CA PRO A 30 5.80 -0.26 -9.44
C PRO A 30 4.46 -0.45 -10.16
N SER A 31 3.55 0.52 -10.01
CA SER A 31 2.22 0.49 -10.66
C SER A 31 2.30 0.54 -12.19
N PHE A 32 3.41 1.02 -12.77
CA PHE A 32 3.61 1.11 -14.22
C PHE A 32 4.40 -0.05 -14.82
N TRP A 33 4.97 -0.96 -14.02
CA TRP A 33 5.82 -2.03 -14.53
C TRP A 33 5.13 -2.88 -15.61
N GLY A 34 3.84 -3.16 -15.46
CA GLY A 34 3.06 -3.91 -16.45
C GLY A 34 2.70 -3.15 -17.72
N LEU A 35 2.98 -1.85 -17.81
CA LEU A 35 2.68 -0.99 -18.95
C LEU A 35 3.92 -0.60 -19.76
N VAL A 36 5.12 -0.62 -19.15
CA VAL A 36 6.38 -0.19 -19.79
C VAL A 36 7.03 -1.28 -20.63
N ASN A 37 6.71 -2.56 -20.39
CA ASN A 37 7.24 -3.69 -21.15
C ASN A 37 6.19 -4.81 -21.21
N SER A 38 5.92 -5.33 -22.40
CA SER A 38 4.93 -6.39 -22.61
C SER A 38 5.27 -7.68 -21.84
N ALA A 39 6.56 -7.95 -21.60
CA ALA A 39 7.01 -9.09 -20.80
C ALA A 39 6.64 -8.99 -19.31
N TRP A 40 6.25 -7.80 -18.81
CA TRP A 40 5.97 -7.55 -17.40
C TRP A 40 4.47 -7.33 -17.11
N ASN A 41 3.58 -7.63 -18.06
CA ASN A 41 2.14 -7.38 -17.95
C ASN A 41 1.52 -7.94 -16.65
N LEU A 42 2.02 -9.06 -16.12
CA LEU A 42 1.53 -9.69 -14.89
C LEU A 42 1.66 -8.79 -13.65
N CYS A 43 2.56 -7.81 -13.66
CA CYS A 43 2.68 -6.82 -12.58
C CYS A 43 1.42 -5.96 -12.44
N SER A 44 0.67 -5.71 -13.52
CA SER A 44 -0.56 -4.93 -13.50
C SER A 44 -1.83 -5.78 -13.54
N VAL A 45 -1.83 -6.91 -14.26
CA VAL A 45 -3.04 -7.75 -14.45
C VAL A 45 -3.07 -9.02 -13.61
N GLY A 46 -1.98 -9.35 -12.91
CA GLY A 46 -1.88 -10.56 -12.10
C GLY A 46 -2.78 -10.49 -10.87
N LYS A 47 -3.63 -11.51 -10.66
CA LYS A 47 -4.54 -11.59 -9.50
C LYS A 47 -3.86 -12.06 -8.20
N ARG A 48 -2.61 -12.53 -8.28
CA ARG A 48 -1.86 -13.15 -7.19
C ARG A 48 -0.47 -12.51 -7.05
N GLN A 49 -0.45 -11.18 -6.97
CA GLN A 49 0.78 -10.41 -6.76
C GLN A 49 1.12 -10.30 -5.27
N SER A 50 2.41 -10.16 -4.96
CA SER A 50 2.92 -9.80 -3.64
C SER A 50 3.32 -8.31 -3.61
N PRO A 51 3.32 -7.63 -2.45
CA PRO A 51 2.98 -8.15 -1.12
C PRO A 51 1.47 -8.34 -0.94
N VAL A 52 1.09 -9.24 -0.02
CA VAL A 52 -0.30 -9.41 0.45
C VAL A 52 -0.37 -9.06 1.93
N ASN A 53 -1.54 -8.57 2.38
CA ASN A 53 -1.77 -8.37 3.81
C ASN A 53 -1.91 -9.73 4.50
N ILE A 54 -1.10 -9.99 5.52
CA ILE A 54 -1.17 -11.24 6.29
C ILE A 54 -1.97 -10.98 7.57
N GLU A 55 -3.27 -11.22 7.50
CA GLU A 55 -4.18 -11.16 8.65
C GLU A 55 -4.22 -12.52 9.34
N THR A 56 -3.61 -12.62 10.52
CA THR A 56 -3.51 -13.87 11.28
C THR A 56 -4.88 -14.45 11.65
N SER A 57 -5.92 -13.61 11.76
CA SER A 57 -7.31 -14.03 11.97
C SER A 57 -7.89 -14.85 10.82
N HIS A 58 -7.36 -14.70 9.60
CA HIS A 58 -7.82 -15.40 8.39
C HIS A 58 -6.85 -16.48 7.94
N MET A 59 -5.77 -16.72 8.68
CA MET A 59 -4.78 -17.73 8.36
C MET A 59 -5.25 -19.12 8.81
N ILE A 60 -5.13 -20.10 7.91
CA ILE A 60 -5.44 -21.50 8.21
C ILE A 60 -4.16 -22.20 8.66
N PHE A 61 -4.22 -22.92 9.78
CA PHE A 61 -3.14 -23.83 10.20
C PHE A 61 -3.28 -25.17 9.48
N ASP A 62 -2.24 -25.57 8.75
CA ASP A 62 -2.16 -26.87 8.09
C ASP A 62 -1.11 -27.75 8.81
N PRO A 63 -1.54 -28.82 9.53
CA PRO A 63 -0.64 -29.69 10.29
C PRO A 63 0.23 -30.60 9.40
N PHE A 64 -0.05 -30.69 8.10
CA PHE A 64 0.69 -31.56 7.17
C PHE A 64 1.79 -30.83 6.40
N LEU A 65 1.99 -29.53 6.62
CA LEU A 65 3.09 -28.78 6.01
C LEU A 65 4.44 -29.34 6.49
N THR A 66 5.29 -29.70 5.53
CA THR A 66 6.64 -30.16 5.83
C THR A 66 7.45 -29.00 6.43
N PRO A 67 8.15 -29.19 7.56
CA PRO A 67 9.02 -28.17 8.12
C PRO A 67 10.02 -27.66 7.09
N LEU A 68 10.21 -26.34 7.02
CA LEU A 68 11.14 -25.73 6.08
C LEU A 68 12.57 -26.19 6.40
N ARG A 69 13.21 -26.89 5.46
CA ARG A 69 14.62 -27.29 5.54
C ARG A 69 15.45 -26.38 4.66
N ILE A 70 16.30 -25.57 5.29
CA ILE A 70 17.20 -24.64 4.59
C ILE A 70 18.58 -25.27 4.52
N ASN A 71 19.12 -25.44 3.30
CA ASN A 71 20.51 -25.81 3.09
C ASN A 71 21.24 -24.63 2.42
N THR A 72 22.11 -23.95 3.17
CA THR A 72 22.90 -22.82 2.67
C THR A 72 24.23 -23.25 2.04
N GLY A 73 24.50 -24.55 1.88
CA GLY A 73 25.75 -25.06 1.30
C GLY A 73 27.00 -24.60 2.06
N GLY A 74 26.89 -24.37 3.38
CA GLY A 74 27.96 -23.82 4.21
C GLY A 74 28.17 -22.31 4.08
N ARG A 75 27.37 -21.61 3.26
CA ARG A 75 27.41 -20.14 3.21
C ARG A 75 26.78 -19.59 4.49
N LYS A 76 27.61 -19.07 5.37
CA LYS A 76 27.16 -18.28 6.52
C LYS A 76 26.49 -17.02 5.98
N VAL A 77 25.19 -16.87 6.22
CA VAL A 77 24.49 -15.62 5.92
C VAL A 77 25.13 -14.55 6.79
N ARG A 78 25.88 -13.65 6.17
CA ARG A 78 26.46 -12.50 6.86
C ARG A 78 25.31 -11.54 7.12
N HIS A 79 24.80 -11.52 8.34
CA HIS A 79 24.04 -10.36 8.80
C HIS A 79 25.03 -9.19 8.79
N ASN A 80 24.78 -8.18 7.97
CA ASN A 80 25.39 -6.87 8.15
C ASN A 80 24.86 -6.32 9.47
N ALA A 81 25.62 -6.47 10.54
CA ALA A 81 25.31 -5.91 11.86
C ALA A 81 25.30 -4.36 11.87
N THR A 82 25.35 -3.70 10.70
CA THR A 82 25.32 -2.24 10.55
C THR A 82 23.92 -1.63 10.66
N MET A 83 22.84 -2.42 10.77
CA MET A 83 21.49 -1.90 11.06
C MET A 83 21.10 -1.96 12.56
N LEU A 84 22.03 -2.33 13.44
CA LEU A 84 21.87 -2.18 14.89
C LEU A 84 23.03 -1.35 15.45
N LEU A 85 23.02 -0.05 15.15
CA LEU A 85 23.54 0.98 16.05
C LEU A 85 22.41 2.01 16.29
N PRO A 86 22.39 2.64 17.48
CA PRO A 86 21.21 3.25 18.11
C PRO A 86 20.57 4.40 17.32
#